data_AF-A0A3D5WG46-F1
#
_entry.id   AF-A0A3D5WG46-F1
#
_cell.length_a   1.000
_cell.length_b   1.000
_cell.length_c   1.000
_cell.angle_alpha   90.00
_cell.angle_beta   90.00
_cell.angle_gamma   90.00
#
_symmetry.space_group_name_H-M   'P 1'
#
loop_
_entity.id
_entity.type
_entity.pdbx_description
1 polymer ?
#
loop_
_entity_poly.entity_id
_entity_poly.type
_entity_poly.pdbx_seq_one_letter_code
_entity_poly.pdbx_strand_id
1 'polypeptide(L)'
;MDALGTRPSDVVHVLTGFPCCQMGYQHLGAMVMAFSAGRGVLDNQIRLGQMVGVSVLEYLPSLVLKYFERATEMGYDIKNGSIRLISALGEGWAEAYKRRVEAEYDVIFRTLYGSVDAGLIGAQCESGKGLHTFLDLVITEIIDPETEEVLSPGQEGELVITLLWPEATPIIRYRTGDVTKILPYEPCSCGRTHPRMSMVRGRAVQITKVKGENILPIDVEEIIAVIPELASDYQIIVDKPGELEVLKVKMEYKPEAKDQKALKRKVEDAFDKDLGVESDVELIPIGTLGREKFKATRVVKTYNEK
;
A
#
# COMPACT_ATOMS: atom_id res chain seq x y z
N MET A 1 14.74 -5.62 8.84
CA MET A 1 15.35 -5.03 7.62
C MET A 1 15.97 -6.08 6.71
N ASP A 2 16.79 -7.01 7.20
CA ASP A 2 17.38 -8.08 6.36
C ASP A 2 16.34 -8.88 5.54
N ALA A 3 15.13 -9.09 6.09
CA ALA A 3 14.03 -9.74 5.38
C ALA A 3 13.69 -9.07 4.05
N LEU A 4 13.81 -7.75 3.96
CA LEU A 4 13.61 -6.98 2.72
C LEU A 4 14.75 -7.18 1.71
N GLY A 5 15.82 -7.89 2.03
CA GLY A 5 17.01 -7.98 1.18
C GLY A 5 17.96 -6.79 1.29
N THR A 6 17.81 -5.94 2.32
CA THR A 6 18.82 -4.94 2.68
C THR A 6 20.02 -5.63 3.33
N ARG A 7 21.21 -5.11 3.10
CA ARG A 7 22.50 -5.62 3.57
C ARG A 7 23.32 -4.52 4.24
N PRO A 8 24.33 -4.86 5.07
CA PRO A 8 25.21 -3.87 5.70
C PRO A 8 25.96 -2.97 4.69
N SER A 9 26.17 -3.44 3.45
CA SER A 9 26.82 -2.67 2.40
C SER A 9 25.91 -1.63 1.73
N ASP A 10 24.61 -1.62 2.03
CA ASP A 10 23.69 -0.68 1.42
C ASP A 10 23.81 0.73 2.00
N VAL A 11 23.51 1.70 1.15
CA VAL A 11 23.27 3.09 1.52
C VAL A 11 21.77 3.31 1.50
N VAL A 12 21.17 3.49 2.67
CA VAL A 12 19.71 3.56 2.85
C VAL A 12 19.27 4.99 3.08
N HIS A 13 18.35 5.47 2.25
CA HIS A 13 17.73 6.78 2.43
C HIS A 13 16.36 6.64 3.09
N VAL A 14 16.27 7.06 4.36
CA VAL A 14 15.04 6.95 5.16
C VAL A 14 14.29 8.28 5.12
N LEU A 15 13.24 8.35 4.30
CA LEU A 15 12.46 9.57 4.07
C LEU A 15 11.14 9.65 4.84
N THR A 16 10.71 8.56 5.47
CA THR A 16 9.48 8.51 6.27
C THR A 16 9.60 9.26 7.59
N GLY A 17 10.83 9.41 8.11
CA GLY A 17 11.08 9.96 9.44
C GLY A 17 10.72 9.00 10.58
N PHE A 18 10.40 7.73 10.31
CA PHE A 18 10.08 6.75 11.35
C PHE A 18 11.36 6.26 12.06
N PRO A 19 11.51 6.52 13.37
CA PRO A 19 12.74 6.16 14.09
C PRO A 19 13.02 4.66 14.10
N CYS A 20 11.98 3.83 14.18
CA CYS A 20 12.11 2.37 14.18
C CYS A 20 12.78 1.85 12.90
N CYS A 21 12.50 2.49 11.77
CA CYS A 21 13.06 2.09 10.49
C CYS A 21 14.54 2.48 10.40
N GLN A 22 14.86 3.74 10.73
CA GLN A 22 16.23 4.21 10.82
C GLN A 22 17.10 3.34 11.74
N MET A 23 16.62 3.07 12.96
CA MET A 23 17.32 2.20 13.91
C MET A 23 17.49 0.78 13.36
N GLY A 24 16.49 0.25 12.66
CA GLY A 24 16.54 -1.08 12.05
C GLY A 24 17.65 -1.22 11.00
N TYR A 25 17.87 -0.22 10.15
CA TYR A 25 18.98 -0.26 9.18
C TYR A 25 20.34 0.01 9.83
N GLN A 26 20.40 0.90 10.82
CA GLN A 26 21.63 1.14 11.58
C GLN A 26 22.07 -0.12 12.33
N HIS A 27 21.14 -0.84 12.95
CA HIS A 27 21.41 -2.11 13.62
C HIS A 27 21.83 -3.21 12.65
N LEU A 28 21.30 -3.21 11.43
CA LEU A 28 21.78 -4.07 10.34
C LEU A 28 23.22 -3.74 9.92
N GLY A 29 23.73 -2.54 10.23
CA GLY A 29 25.06 -2.07 9.85
C GLY A 29 25.11 -1.30 8.53
N ALA A 30 23.95 -0.95 7.95
CA ALA A 30 23.88 -0.16 6.73
C ALA A 30 24.14 1.33 7.01
N MET A 31 24.68 2.06 6.03
CA MET A 31 24.79 3.52 6.12
C MET A 31 23.40 4.14 5.95
N VAL A 32 22.96 4.97 6.90
CA VAL A 32 21.64 5.61 6.83
C VAL A 32 21.77 7.10 6.57
N MET A 33 21.17 7.56 5.46
CA MET A 33 20.89 8.96 5.21
C MET A 33 19.47 9.27 5.68
N ALA A 34 19.34 10.00 6.78
CA ALA A 34 18.04 10.33 7.36
C ALA A 34 17.36 11.50 6.62
N PHE A 35 16.04 11.61 6.78
CA PHE A 35 15.22 12.72 6.29
C PHE A 35 15.78 14.12 6.66
N SER A 36 16.49 14.25 7.78
CA SER A 36 17.10 15.53 8.19
C SER A 36 18.28 15.98 7.30
N ALA A 37 18.94 15.08 6.58
CA ALA A 37 20.12 15.38 5.76
C ALA A 37 19.83 16.43 4.66
N GLY A 38 18.66 16.33 4.01
CA GLY A 38 18.15 17.32 3.07
C GLY A 38 17.22 18.38 3.69
N ARG A 39 17.11 18.45 5.01
CA ARG A 39 16.18 19.32 5.77
C ARG A 39 14.73 19.22 5.30
N GLY A 40 14.32 18.05 4.83
CA GLY A 40 12.98 17.83 4.27
C GLY A 40 12.69 18.48 2.91
N VAL A 41 13.70 19.04 2.24
CA VAL A 41 13.56 19.62 0.89
C VAL A 41 13.84 18.54 -0.16
N LEU A 42 12.84 18.16 -0.95
CA LEU A 42 12.91 17.03 -1.91
C LEU A 42 14.11 17.13 -2.87
N ASP A 43 14.34 18.28 -3.50
CA ASP A 43 15.48 18.48 -4.41
C ASP A 43 16.83 18.21 -3.74
N ASN A 44 16.98 18.60 -2.46
CA ASN A 44 18.19 18.33 -1.70
C ASN A 44 18.30 16.85 -1.34
N GLN A 45 17.20 16.18 -1.01
CA GLN A 45 17.17 14.73 -0.78
C GLN A 45 17.64 13.97 -2.01
N ILE A 46 17.15 14.35 -3.19
CA ILE A 46 17.52 13.74 -4.47
C ILE A 46 19.01 13.97 -4.74
N ARG A 47 19.48 15.23 -4.70
CA ARG A 47 20.90 15.56 -4.94
C ARG A 47 21.84 14.79 -4.01
N LEU A 48 21.56 14.81 -2.71
CA LEU A 48 22.37 14.10 -1.73
C LEU A 48 22.34 12.59 -1.96
N GLY A 49 21.16 12.03 -2.23
CA GLY A 49 21.01 10.59 -2.48
C GLY A 49 21.83 10.10 -3.67
N GLN A 50 21.87 10.90 -4.73
CA GLN A 50 22.68 10.64 -5.91
C GLN A 50 24.18 10.80 -5.61
N MET A 51 24.58 11.83 -4.85
CA MET A 51 25.98 12.05 -4.46
C MET A 51 26.58 10.91 -3.62
N VAL A 52 25.77 10.29 -2.74
CA VAL A 52 26.24 9.22 -1.85
C VAL A 52 25.97 7.81 -2.39
N GLY A 53 25.32 7.70 -3.55
CA GLY A 53 24.99 6.42 -4.18
C GLY A 53 23.99 5.58 -3.39
N VAL A 54 22.84 6.18 -3.01
CA VAL A 54 21.75 5.47 -2.33
C VAL A 54 21.35 4.21 -3.11
N SER A 55 21.42 3.05 -2.45
CA SER A 55 21.01 1.76 -3.03
C SER A 55 19.62 1.32 -2.58
N VAL A 56 19.16 1.80 -1.42
CA VAL A 56 17.82 1.51 -0.89
C VAL A 56 17.10 2.80 -0.55
N LEU A 57 15.95 3.04 -1.16
CA LEU A 57 15.08 4.18 -0.82
C LEU A 57 13.92 3.69 0.03
N GLU A 58 13.81 4.18 1.27
CA GLU A 58 12.62 3.95 2.09
C GLU A 58 11.70 5.15 2.04
N TYR A 59 10.48 4.93 1.54
CA TYR A 59 9.44 5.95 1.55
C TYR A 59 8.02 5.38 1.40
N LEU A 60 7.01 6.24 1.44
CA LEU A 60 5.62 5.86 1.13
C LEU A 60 5.49 5.67 -0.39
N PRO A 61 4.82 4.62 -0.90
CA PRO A 61 4.64 4.37 -2.33
C PRO A 61 4.29 5.61 -3.16
N SER A 62 3.28 6.39 -2.77
CA SER A 62 2.87 7.60 -3.50
C SER A 62 3.96 8.67 -3.55
N LEU A 63 4.81 8.75 -2.52
CA LEU A 63 5.90 9.71 -2.42
C LEU A 63 7.18 9.24 -3.13
N VAL A 64 7.37 7.92 -3.29
CA VAL A 64 8.42 7.37 -4.17
C VAL A 64 8.20 7.81 -5.60
N LEU A 65 6.96 7.82 -6.08
CA LEU A 65 6.63 8.28 -7.44
C LEU A 65 6.99 9.75 -7.63
N LYS A 66 6.60 10.61 -6.68
CA LYS A 66 6.98 12.03 -6.69
C LYS A 66 8.49 12.21 -6.65
N TYR A 67 9.20 11.37 -5.90
CA TYR A 67 10.66 11.37 -5.88
C TYR A 67 11.24 11.02 -7.25
N PHE A 68 10.76 9.97 -7.91
CA PHE A 68 11.24 9.55 -9.23
C PHE A 68 10.92 10.56 -10.33
N GLU A 69 9.71 11.10 -10.35
CA GLU A 69 9.30 12.17 -11.26
C GLU A 69 10.22 13.37 -11.10
N ARG A 70 10.36 13.88 -9.86
CA ARG A 70 11.21 15.04 -9.58
C ARG A 70 12.68 14.77 -9.88
N ALA A 71 13.19 13.57 -9.61
CA ALA A 71 14.56 13.22 -9.93
C ALA A 71 14.81 13.24 -11.45
N THR A 72 13.85 12.75 -12.23
CA THR A 72 13.89 12.79 -13.70
C THR A 72 13.87 14.25 -14.21
N GLU A 73 13.02 15.11 -13.65
CA GLU A 73 13.00 16.55 -13.97
C GLU A 73 14.34 17.25 -13.66
N MET A 74 15.03 16.79 -12.61
CA MET A 74 16.34 17.28 -12.21
C MET A 74 17.48 16.71 -13.06
N GLY A 75 17.19 15.82 -14.02
CA GLY A 75 18.16 15.22 -14.93
C GLY A 75 18.85 13.97 -14.40
N TYR A 76 18.32 13.33 -13.34
CA TYR A 76 18.84 12.06 -12.84
C TYR A 76 18.14 10.88 -13.50
N ASP A 77 18.93 9.89 -13.90
CA ASP A 77 18.43 8.61 -14.40
C ASP A 77 18.29 7.62 -13.23
N ILE A 78 17.06 7.38 -12.80
CA ILE A 78 16.78 6.41 -11.73
C ILE A 78 17.03 4.98 -12.20
N LYS A 79 16.67 4.68 -13.46
CA LYS A 79 16.72 3.34 -14.03
C LYS A 79 18.14 2.81 -14.13
N ASN A 80 19.05 3.67 -14.57
CA ASN A 80 20.48 3.36 -14.61
C ASN A 80 21.25 3.89 -13.37
N GLY A 81 20.50 4.23 -12.31
CA GLY A 81 21.04 4.74 -11.06
C GLY A 81 21.47 3.64 -10.08
N SER A 82 21.78 4.05 -8.85
CA SER A 82 22.21 3.11 -7.79
C SER A 82 21.06 2.45 -7.03
N ILE A 83 19.84 3.00 -7.12
CA ILE A 83 18.68 2.53 -6.35
C ILE A 83 18.24 1.18 -6.91
N ARG A 84 18.36 0.13 -6.11
CA ARG A 84 17.96 -1.25 -6.49
C ARG A 84 16.70 -1.73 -5.78
N LEU A 85 16.38 -1.13 -4.64
CA LEU A 85 15.32 -1.59 -3.74
C LEU A 85 14.59 -0.38 -3.15
N ILE A 86 13.27 -0.47 -3.19
CA ILE A 86 12.37 0.42 -2.49
C ILE A 86 11.79 -0.31 -1.29
N SER A 87 12.06 0.22 -0.10
CA SER A 87 11.42 -0.20 1.14
C SER A 87 10.16 0.63 1.34
N ALA A 88 9.01 0.03 1.03
CA ALA A 88 7.73 0.71 1.05
C ALA A 88 6.99 0.46 2.37
N LEU A 89 6.37 1.49 2.94
CA LEU A 89 5.53 1.36 4.13
C LEU A 89 4.48 2.46 4.24
N GLY A 90 3.47 2.22 5.07
CA GLY A 90 2.43 3.19 5.42
C GLY A 90 1.27 3.30 4.42
N GLU A 91 1.42 2.78 3.19
CA GLU A 91 0.37 2.75 2.18
C GLU A 91 0.33 1.38 1.49
N GLY A 92 -0.88 0.94 1.18
CA GLY A 92 -1.12 -0.10 0.18
C GLY A 92 -1.11 0.53 -1.22
N TRP A 93 -0.95 -0.32 -2.23
CA TRP A 93 -1.09 0.04 -3.63
C TRP A 93 -1.32 -1.23 -4.44
N ALA A 94 -2.05 -1.09 -5.55
CA ALA A 94 -2.36 -2.17 -6.46
C ALA A 94 -1.08 -2.89 -6.96
N GLU A 95 -1.09 -4.22 -6.97
CA GLU A 95 0.05 -5.04 -7.40
C GLU A 95 0.33 -4.85 -8.90
N ALA A 96 -0.71 -4.67 -9.72
CA ALA A 96 -0.54 -4.33 -11.14
C ALA A 96 0.17 -2.98 -11.31
N TYR A 97 -0.20 -2.00 -10.49
CA TYR A 97 0.43 -0.68 -10.50
C TYR A 97 1.89 -0.75 -10.05
N LYS A 98 2.18 -1.48 -8.96
CA LYS A 98 3.53 -1.74 -8.47
C LYS A 98 4.44 -2.30 -9.56
N ARG A 99 4.02 -3.38 -10.23
CA ARG A 99 4.83 -4.06 -11.25
C ARG A 99 5.17 -3.15 -12.43
N ARG A 100 4.24 -2.28 -12.81
CA ARG A 100 4.47 -1.28 -13.86
C ARG A 100 5.57 -0.30 -13.45
N VAL A 101 5.53 0.20 -12.22
CA VAL A 101 6.54 1.13 -11.68
C VAL A 101 7.90 0.44 -11.52
N GLU A 102 7.91 -0.80 -11.02
CA GLU A 102 9.13 -1.63 -10.94
C GLU A 102 9.80 -1.77 -12.32
N ALA A 103 9.03 -2.06 -13.36
CA ALA A 103 9.54 -2.20 -14.73
C ALA A 103 9.98 -0.87 -15.37
N GLU A 104 9.26 0.22 -15.08
CA GLU A 104 9.55 1.57 -15.60
C GLU A 104 10.91 2.07 -15.08
N TYR A 105 11.15 1.90 -13.78
CA TYR A 105 12.34 2.42 -13.09
C TYR A 105 13.43 1.37 -12.80
N ASP A 106 13.23 0.10 -13.20
CA ASP A 106 14.14 -1.02 -12.92
C ASP A 106 14.51 -1.17 -11.43
N VAL A 107 13.50 -1.08 -10.57
CA VAL A 107 13.63 -1.22 -9.11
C VAL A 107 12.75 -2.34 -8.59
N ILE A 108 13.06 -2.86 -7.40
CA ILE A 108 12.21 -3.82 -6.70
C ILE A 108 11.54 -3.10 -5.53
N PHE A 109 10.22 -3.23 -5.36
CA PHE A 109 9.50 -2.77 -4.18
C PHE A 109 9.25 -3.93 -3.22
N ARG A 110 9.62 -3.73 -1.96
CA ARG A 110 9.28 -4.64 -0.86
C ARG A 110 8.65 -3.88 0.28
N THR A 111 7.58 -4.43 0.83
CA THR A 111 6.79 -3.75 1.86
C THR A 111 7.21 -4.13 3.26
N LEU A 112 7.33 -3.13 4.13
CA LEU A 112 7.28 -3.25 5.58
C LEU A 112 5.86 -2.96 6.04
N TYR A 113 5.40 -3.74 7.00
CA TYR A 113 4.13 -3.51 7.68
C TYR A 113 4.36 -3.27 9.17
N GLY A 114 3.69 -2.25 9.69
CA GLY A 114 3.79 -1.81 11.06
C GLY A 114 2.88 -0.63 11.35
N SER A 115 2.78 -0.27 12.62
CA SER A 115 2.04 0.90 13.09
C SER A 115 2.87 1.67 14.13
N VAL A 116 2.45 2.89 14.46
CA VAL A 116 3.09 3.66 15.54
C VAL A 116 2.94 2.94 16.87
N ASP A 117 1.78 2.33 17.11
CA ASP A 117 1.47 1.62 18.36
C ASP A 117 2.26 0.31 18.51
N ALA A 118 2.54 -0.39 17.39
CA ALA A 118 3.10 -1.73 17.40
C ALA A 118 4.56 -1.83 16.94
N GLY A 119 5.10 -0.78 16.33
CA GLY A 119 6.36 -0.87 15.59
C GLY A 119 6.20 -1.76 14.34
N LEU A 120 7.29 -2.45 13.96
CA LEU A 120 7.29 -3.33 12.79
C LEU A 120 6.68 -4.70 13.14
N ILE A 121 5.65 -5.09 12.40
CA ILE A 121 4.89 -6.33 12.58
C ILE A 121 5.34 -7.39 11.57
N GLY A 122 5.71 -6.97 10.35
CA GLY A 122 6.12 -7.90 9.30
C GLY A 122 6.82 -7.23 8.12
N ALA A 123 7.39 -8.06 7.25
CA ALA A 123 8.12 -7.63 6.07
C ALA A 123 7.97 -8.61 4.90
N GLN A 124 7.92 -8.07 3.68
CA GLN A 124 7.98 -8.85 2.46
C GLN A 124 9.41 -9.35 2.26
N CYS A 125 9.54 -10.64 1.93
CA CYS A 125 10.84 -11.22 1.63
C CYS A 125 11.13 -11.28 0.13
N GLU A 126 12.28 -11.85 -0.22
CA GLU A 126 12.77 -11.95 -1.59
C GLU A 126 11.87 -12.77 -2.51
N SER A 127 11.02 -13.65 -1.95
CA SER A 127 10.05 -14.41 -2.74
C SER A 127 8.86 -13.57 -3.23
N GLY A 128 8.63 -12.38 -2.63
CA GLY A 128 7.50 -11.50 -2.95
C GLY A 128 6.11 -12.05 -2.58
N LYS A 129 6.01 -13.27 -2.06
CA LYS A 129 4.72 -13.96 -1.81
C LYS A 129 4.17 -13.66 -0.41
N GLY A 130 3.70 -12.43 -0.21
CA GLY A 130 3.16 -11.95 1.07
C GLY A 130 4.22 -11.44 2.05
N LEU A 131 3.77 -11.05 3.23
CA LEU A 131 4.55 -10.47 4.33
C LEU A 131 4.80 -11.56 5.37
N HIS A 132 6.06 -11.85 5.71
CA HIS A 132 6.31 -12.64 6.92
C HIS A 132 5.99 -11.80 8.15
N THR A 133 5.18 -12.35 9.05
CA THR A 133 4.93 -11.73 10.36
C THR A 133 6.02 -12.14 11.34
N PHE A 134 6.45 -11.24 12.21
CA PHE A 134 7.49 -11.53 13.20
C PHE A 134 6.87 -12.20 14.42
N LEU A 135 6.47 -13.47 14.24
CA LEU A 135 5.69 -14.24 15.24
C LEU A 135 6.37 -14.34 16.62
N ASP A 136 7.69 -14.23 16.66
CA ASP A 136 8.52 -14.13 17.85
C ASP A 136 8.31 -12.82 18.65
N LEU A 137 7.79 -11.77 18.00
CA LEU A 137 7.53 -10.46 18.59
C LEU A 137 6.04 -10.11 18.68
N VAL A 138 5.23 -10.64 17.77
CA VAL A 138 3.80 -10.30 17.63
C VAL A 138 2.97 -11.51 17.22
N ILE A 139 1.92 -11.79 18.00
CA ILE A 139 0.87 -12.73 17.59
C ILE A 139 -0.10 -11.98 16.68
N THR A 140 -0.42 -12.57 15.54
CA THR A 140 -1.38 -12.03 14.57
C THR A 140 -2.57 -12.96 14.42
N GLU A 141 -3.78 -12.42 14.53
CA GLU A 141 -5.05 -13.10 14.30
C GLU A 141 -5.82 -12.34 13.20
N ILE A 142 -6.67 -13.04 12.46
CA ILE A 142 -7.65 -12.40 11.56
C ILE A 142 -9.01 -12.65 12.15
N ILE A 143 -9.81 -11.59 12.34
CA ILE A 143 -11.17 -11.70 12.84
C ILE A 143 -12.17 -11.24 11.79
N ASP A 144 -13.39 -11.76 11.87
CA ASP A 144 -14.53 -11.10 11.26
C ASP A 144 -14.80 -9.78 12.01
N PRO A 145 -14.86 -8.63 11.33
CA PRO A 145 -14.99 -7.34 11.99
C PRO A 145 -16.37 -7.12 12.67
N GLU A 146 -17.40 -7.88 12.29
CA GLU A 146 -18.75 -7.81 12.84
C GLU A 146 -18.98 -8.79 13.99
N THR A 147 -18.53 -10.05 13.83
CA THR A 147 -18.73 -11.10 14.85
C THR A 147 -17.58 -11.22 15.84
N GLU A 148 -16.41 -10.68 15.51
CA GLU A 148 -15.14 -10.80 16.24
C GLU A 148 -14.60 -12.23 16.36
N GLU A 149 -15.19 -13.19 15.65
CA GLU A 149 -14.70 -14.57 15.58
C GLU A 149 -13.40 -14.66 14.79
N VAL A 150 -12.47 -15.51 15.26
CA VAL A 150 -11.20 -15.74 14.58
C VAL A 150 -11.44 -16.58 13.33
N LEU A 151 -10.96 -16.07 12.19
CA LEU A 151 -11.10 -16.69 10.89
C LEU A 151 -9.97 -17.68 10.61
N SER A 152 -10.26 -18.68 9.76
CA SER A 152 -9.27 -19.66 9.31
C SER A 152 -8.26 -19.06 8.34
N PRO A 153 -7.02 -19.60 8.26
CA PRO A 153 -6.06 -19.18 7.23
C PRO A 153 -6.65 -19.20 5.82
N GLY A 154 -6.40 -18.14 5.06
CA GLY A 154 -6.93 -17.92 3.71
C GLY A 154 -8.18 -17.03 3.68
N GLN A 155 -8.90 -16.89 4.79
CA GLN A 155 -10.05 -16.00 4.89
C GLN A 155 -9.60 -14.57 5.21
N GLU A 156 -10.28 -13.61 4.59
CA GLU A 156 -10.00 -12.19 4.75
C GLU A 156 -10.85 -11.60 5.88
N GLY A 157 -10.22 -10.72 6.67
CA GLY A 157 -10.85 -10.04 7.79
C GLY A 157 -9.95 -8.96 8.37
N GLU A 158 -10.30 -8.49 9.57
CA GLU A 158 -9.53 -7.48 10.28
C GLU A 158 -8.33 -8.10 11.02
N LEU A 159 -7.15 -7.49 10.88
CA LEU A 159 -5.97 -7.89 11.62
C LEU A 159 -6.06 -7.48 13.09
N VAL A 160 -5.81 -8.45 13.97
CA VAL A 160 -5.67 -8.27 15.41
C VAL A 160 -4.27 -8.64 15.82
N ILE A 161 -3.65 -7.83 16.69
CA ILE A 161 -2.28 -8.05 17.15
C ILE A 161 -2.16 -8.12 18.67
N THR A 162 -1.25 -8.97 19.14
CA THR A 162 -0.79 -9.00 20.54
C THR A 162 0.73 -8.94 20.56
N LEU A 163 1.29 -7.95 21.25
CA LEU A 163 2.74 -7.74 21.33
C LEU A 163 3.34 -8.52 22.50
N LEU A 164 4.47 -9.19 22.27
CA LEU A 164 5.09 -10.09 23.23
C LEU A 164 6.29 -9.50 23.98
N TRP A 165 6.74 -8.31 23.59
CA TRP A 165 7.99 -7.71 24.04
C TRP A 165 7.87 -6.35 24.77
N PRO A 166 6.86 -5.49 24.54
CA PRO A 166 6.82 -4.19 25.22
C PRO A 166 6.48 -4.32 26.71
N GLU A 167 7.33 -3.78 27.58
CA GLU A 167 7.10 -3.76 29.03
C GLU A 167 6.25 -2.57 29.49
N ALA A 168 6.39 -1.42 28.81
CA ALA A 168 5.75 -0.17 29.24
C ALA A 168 4.30 -0.02 28.78
N THR A 169 3.94 -0.64 27.65
CA THR A 169 2.60 -0.50 27.04
C THR A 169 2.17 -1.84 26.47
N PRO A 170 1.56 -2.72 27.30
CA PRO A 170 1.09 -4.01 26.82
C PRO A 170 -0.07 -3.82 25.84
N ILE A 171 0.05 -4.44 24.66
CA ILE A 171 -0.95 -4.42 23.61
C ILE A 171 -1.44 -5.85 23.43
N ILE A 172 -2.70 -6.11 23.80
CA ILE A 172 -3.32 -7.43 23.78
C ILE A 172 -4.59 -7.35 22.93
N ARG A 173 -4.67 -8.22 21.92
CA ARG A 173 -5.78 -8.29 20.95
C ARG A 173 -6.23 -6.92 20.43
N TYR A 174 -5.26 -6.08 20.06
CA TYR A 174 -5.53 -4.78 19.47
C TYR A 174 -6.01 -4.92 18.04
N ARG A 175 -7.22 -4.42 17.79
CA ARG A 175 -7.87 -4.33 16.48
C ARG A 175 -7.21 -3.21 15.68
N THR A 176 -6.45 -3.57 14.65
CA THR A 176 -5.70 -2.57 13.89
C THR A 176 -6.61 -1.77 12.97
N GLY A 177 -7.76 -2.32 12.57
CA GLY A 177 -8.62 -1.81 11.52
C GLY A 177 -8.12 -2.11 10.11
N ASP A 178 -7.03 -2.85 9.93
CA ASP A 178 -6.49 -3.20 8.62
C ASP A 178 -7.06 -4.53 8.11
N VAL A 179 -7.43 -4.58 6.83
CA VAL A 179 -7.98 -5.78 6.18
C VAL A 179 -6.87 -6.56 5.49
N THR A 180 -6.75 -7.83 5.86
CA THR A 180 -5.76 -8.77 5.31
C THR A 180 -6.19 -10.22 5.58
N LYS A 181 -5.37 -11.18 5.20
CA LYS A 181 -5.52 -12.60 5.56
C LYS A 181 -4.20 -13.23 5.93
N ILE A 182 -4.25 -14.16 6.88
CA ILE A 182 -3.14 -15.10 7.09
C ILE A 182 -3.15 -16.07 5.91
N LEU A 183 -2.02 -16.21 5.23
CA LEU A 183 -1.87 -17.17 4.14
C LEU A 183 -1.77 -18.59 4.71
N PRO A 184 -2.27 -19.61 4.00
CA PRO A 184 -2.01 -20.99 4.34
C PRO A 184 -0.51 -21.23 4.58
N TYR A 185 -0.19 -22.02 5.61
CA TYR A 185 1.19 -22.27 5.95
C TYR A 185 1.87 -23.12 4.88
N GLU A 186 2.79 -22.49 4.16
CA GLU A 186 3.65 -23.15 3.18
C GLU A 186 5.09 -22.65 3.35
N PRO A 187 6.09 -23.55 3.29
CA PRO A 187 7.50 -23.17 3.34
C PRO A 187 7.82 -22.08 2.31
N CYS A 188 8.47 -21.02 2.76
CA CYS A 188 8.91 -19.96 1.87
C CYS A 188 10.29 -20.28 1.29
N SER A 189 10.50 -20.01 0.01
CA SER A 189 11.79 -20.22 -0.66
C SER A 189 12.92 -19.35 -0.08
N CYS A 190 12.61 -18.34 0.72
CA CYS A 190 13.60 -17.53 1.43
C CYS A 190 14.17 -18.22 2.70
N GLY A 191 13.63 -19.39 3.08
CA GLY A 191 14.08 -20.17 4.24
C GLY A 191 13.48 -19.75 5.59
N ARG A 192 12.75 -18.62 5.67
CA ARG A 192 12.07 -18.20 6.90
C ARG A 192 10.86 -19.09 7.19
N THR A 193 10.72 -19.49 8.45
CA THR A 193 9.66 -20.40 8.93
C THR A 193 8.45 -19.67 9.52
N HIS A 194 8.50 -18.34 9.60
CA HIS A 194 7.40 -17.52 10.10
C HIS A 194 6.19 -17.57 9.15
N PRO A 195 4.96 -17.52 9.68
CA PRO A 195 3.76 -17.44 8.85
C PRO A 195 3.78 -16.18 7.99
N ARG A 196 2.98 -16.21 6.94
CA ARG A 196 2.83 -15.09 6.01
C ARG A 196 1.41 -14.58 6.04
N MET A 197 1.24 -13.26 5.92
CA MET A 197 -0.03 -12.62 5.62
C MET A 197 -0.01 -12.04 4.21
N SER A 198 -1.17 -11.82 3.61
CA SER A 198 -1.25 -11.02 2.38
C SER A 198 -0.86 -9.57 2.67
N MET A 199 -0.66 -8.80 1.60
CA MET A 199 -0.58 -7.35 1.71
C MET A 199 -1.87 -6.82 2.35
N VAL A 200 -1.79 -5.72 3.09
CA VAL A 200 -2.97 -5.02 3.60
C VAL A 200 -3.71 -4.42 2.41
N ARG A 201 -5.00 -4.73 2.29
CA ARG A 201 -5.85 -4.25 1.19
C ARG A 201 -6.51 -2.91 1.49
N GLY A 202 -6.64 -2.56 2.76
CA GLY A 202 -7.26 -1.30 3.17
C GLY A 202 -7.72 -1.34 4.61
N ARG A 203 -8.68 -0.49 4.96
CA ARG A 203 -9.23 -0.41 6.30
C ARG A 203 -10.62 -1.05 6.36
N ALA A 204 -10.95 -1.71 7.46
CA ALA A 204 -12.26 -2.32 7.68
C ALA A 204 -13.39 -1.29 7.60
N VAL A 205 -13.13 -0.07 8.12
CA VAL A 205 -14.08 1.06 8.05
C VAL A 205 -14.32 1.61 6.63
N GLN A 206 -13.51 1.19 5.64
CA GLN A 206 -13.64 1.58 4.23
C GLN A 206 -14.33 0.49 3.38
N ILE A 207 -14.74 -0.63 3.98
CA ILE A 207 -15.44 -1.69 3.26
C ILE A 207 -16.81 -1.18 2.80
N THR A 208 -17.09 -1.32 1.50
CA THR A 208 -18.39 -1.07 0.91
C THR A 208 -19.02 -2.41 0.53
N LYS A 209 -20.15 -2.76 1.14
CA LYS A 209 -20.88 -4.01 0.86
C LYS A 209 -21.77 -3.84 -0.37
N VAL A 210 -21.60 -4.70 -1.38
CA VAL A 210 -22.39 -4.68 -2.62
C VAL A 210 -22.81 -6.11 -2.98
N LYS A 211 -24.10 -6.43 -2.89
CA LYS A 211 -24.68 -7.75 -3.24
C LYS A 211 -23.88 -8.98 -2.71
N GLY A 212 -23.46 -8.94 -1.46
CA GLY A 212 -22.73 -9.99 -0.77
C GLY A 212 -21.20 -9.84 -0.84
N GLU A 213 -20.70 -8.96 -1.69
CA GLU A 213 -19.27 -8.73 -1.89
C GLU A 213 -18.76 -7.55 -1.07
N ASN A 214 -17.56 -7.69 -0.51
CA ASN A 214 -16.86 -6.64 0.23
C ASN A 214 -15.88 -5.93 -0.71
N ILE A 215 -16.19 -4.68 -1.08
CA ILE A 215 -15.36 -3.87 -1.97
C ILE A 215 -14.51 -2.89 -1.16
N LEU A 216 -13.20 -2.91 -1.38
CA LEU A 216 -12.24 -1.96 -0.81
C LEU A 216 -11.77 -0.96 -1.88
N PRO A 217 -11.28 0.22 -1.47
CA PRO A 217 -10.69 1.19 -2.40
C PRO A 217 -9.61 0.59 -3.32
N ILE A 218 -8.76 -0.30 -2.79
CA ILE A 218 -7.70 -0.93 -3.57
C ILE A 218 -8.23 -1.76 -4.77
N ASP A 219 -9.46 -2.26 -4.68
CA ASP A 219 -10.07 -3.08 -5.73
C ASP A 219 -10.42 -2.21 -6.95
N VAL A 220 -10.89 -0.99 -6.69
CA VAL A 220 -11.07 0.03 -7.72
C VAL A 220 -9.73 0.46 -8.31
N GLU A 221 -8.68 0.53 -7.48
CA GLU A 221 -7.32 0.88 -7.94
C GLU A 221 -6.71 -0.17 -8.88
N GLU A 222 -6.98 -1.45 -8.67
CA GLU A 222 -6.56 -2.52 -9.60
C GLU A 222 -7.23 -2.36 -10.97
N ILE A 223 -8.52 -2.00 -11.02
CA ILE A 223 -9.23 -1.70 -12.28
C ILE A 223 -8.65 -0.47 -12.97
N ILE A 224 -8.38 0.61 -12.22
CA ILE A 224 -7.71 1.81 -12.74
C ILE A 224 -6.34 1.46 -13.32
N ALA A 225 -5.57 0.60 -12.64
CA ALA A 225 -4.21 0.26 -13.02
C ALA A 225 -4.13 -0.43 -14.40
N VAL A 226 -5.17 -1.14 -14.82
CA VAL A 226 -5.20 -1.89 -16.09
C VAL A 226 -5.91 -1.17 -17.24
N ILE A 227 -6.52 0.00 -16.99
CA ILE A 227 -7.23 0.81 -18.00
C ILE A 227 -6.47 2.13 -18.21
N PRO A 228 -5.61 2.24 -19.24
CA PRO A 228 -4.73 3.40 -19.44
C PRO A 228 -5.45 4.74 -19.58
N GLU A 229 -6.71 4.73 -20.03
CA GLU A 229 -7.53 5.92 -20.24
C GLU A 229 -8.01 6.57 -18.94
N LEU A 230 -7.94 5.86 -17.80
CA LEU A 230 -8.31 6.38 -16.49
C LEU A 230 -7.16 7.15 -15.83
N ALA A 231 -7.52 8.19 -15.10
CA ALA A 231 -6.64 8.86 -14.16
C ALA A 231 -6.68 8.15 -12.80
N SER A 232 -5.76 8.54 -11.89
CA SER A 232 -5.59 7.87 -10.60
C SER A 232 -6.65 8.20 -9.55
N ASP A 233 -7.44 9.25 -9.77
CA ASP A 233 -8.39 9.74 -8.77
C ASP A 233 -9.82 9.27 -9.02
N TYR A 234 -10.45 8.82 -7.94
CA TYR A 234 -11.79 8.26 -7.91
C TYR A 234 -12.41 8.41 -6.53
N GLN A 235 -13.74 8.24 -6.46
CA GLN A 235 -14.53 8.14 -5.24
C GLN A 235 -15.59 7.05 -5.36
N ILE A 236 -15.64 6.16 -4.37
CA ILE A 236 -16.77 5.25 -4.14
C ILE A 236 -17.85 6.06 -3.41
N ILE A 237 -19.08 6.06 -3.96
CA ILE A 237 -20.21 6.81 -3.41
C ILE A 237 -21.13 5.85 -2.66
N VAL A 238 -21.26 6.06 -1.35
CA VAL A 238 -22.16 5.30 -0.48
C VAL A 238 -23.34 6.19 -0.12
N ASP A 239 -24.47 5.97 -0.76
CA ASP A 239 -25.64 6.86 -0.69
C ASP A 239 -26.74 6.43 0.28
N LYS A 240 -26.59 5.24 0.86
CA LYS A 240 -27.44 4.71 1.94
C LYS A 240 -26.61 3.85 2.89
N PRO A 241 -27.04 3.70 4.16
CA PRO A 241 -26.39 2.76 5.07
C PRO A 241 -26.66 1.31 4.64
N GLY A 242 -25.74 0.42 5.03
CA GLY A 242 -25.85 -1.02 4.77
C GLY A 242 -25.38 -1.40 3.36
N GLU A 243 -25.98 -2.48 2.85
CA GLU A 243 -25.60 -3.09 1.57
C GLU A 243 -26.18 -2.34 0.36
N LEU A 244 -25.33 -2.12 -0.65
CA LEU A 244 -25.69 -1.51 -1.92
C LEU A 244 -26.10 -2.57 -2.95
N GLU A 245 -27.01 -2.20 -3.84
CA GLU A 245 -27.41 -3.04 -4.97
C GLU A 245 -26.42 -2.96 -6.14
N VAL A 246 -25.76 -1.81 -6.28
CA VAL A 246 -24.85 -1.45 -7.37
C VAL A 246 -23.70 -0.64 -6.79
N LEU A 247 -22.48 -0.92 -7.22
CA LEU A 247 -21.29 -0.16 -6.86
C LEU A 247 -21.29 1.19 -7.59
N LYS A 248 -21.37 2.30 -6.85
CA LYS A 248 -21.34 3.65 -7.45
C LYS A 248 -19.95 4.23 -7.37
N VAL A 249 -19.35 4.55 -8.52
CA VAL A 249 -17.98 5.08 -8.56
C VAL A 249 -17.91 6.31 -9.46
N LYS A 250 -17.34 7.40 -8.94
CA LYS A 250 -16.89 8.55 -9.74
C LYS A 250 -15.43 8.36 -10.06
N MET A 251 -15.04 8.45 -11.33
CA MET A 251 -13.66 8.21 -11.75
C MET A 251 -13.20 9.28 -12.72
N GLU A 252 -11.98 9.77 -12.52
CA GLU A 252 -11.37 10.71 -13.45
C GLU A 252 -10.83 9.99 -14.69
N TYR A 253 -11.04 10.57 -15.87
CA TYR A 253 -10.45 10.10 -17.12
C TYR A 253 -9.43 11.10 -17.67
N LYS A 254 -8.43 10.57 -18.39
CA LYS A 254 -7.37 11.39 -18.99
C LYS A 254 -7.85 12.04 -20.30
N PRO A 255 -7.29 13.20 -20.72
CA PRO A 255 -7.73 13.92 -21.93
C PRO A 255 -7.69 13.08 -23.22
N GLU A 256 -6.88 12.02 -23.27
CA GLU A 256 -6.75 11.11 -24.40
C GLU A 256 -7.96 10.18 -24.58
N ALA A 257 -8.84 10.06 -23.57
CA ALA A 257 -10.06 9.27 -23.64
C ALA A 257 -11.11 9.95 -24.52
N LYS A 258 -11.13 9.60 -25.80
CA LYS A 258 -12.02 10.24 -26.81
C LYS A 258 -13.48 9.77 -26.77
N ASP A 259 -13.73 8.54 -26.31
CA ASP A 259 -15.08 7.96 -26.23
C ASP A 259 -15.40 7.54 -24.79
N GLN A 260 -16.08 8.44 -24.06
CA GLN A 260 -16.42 8.19 -22.66
C GLN A 260 -17.51 7.11 -22.52
N LYS A 261 -18.34 6.87 -23.54
CA LYS A 261 -19.37 5.81 -23.46
C LYS A 261 -18.72 4.43 -23.57
N ALA A 262 -17.80 4.26 -24.51
CA ALA A 262 -17.04 3.03 -24.63
C ALA A 262 -16.16 2.80 -23.39
N LEU A 263 -15.53 3.85 -22.86
CA LEU A 263 -14.73 3.75 -21.63
C LEU A 263 -15.61 3.37 -20.43
N LYS A 264 -16.77 4.01 -20.24
CA LYS A 264 -17.71 3.68 -19.15
C LYS A 264 -18.06 2.19 -19.17
N ARG A 265 -18.47 1.68 -20.33
CA ARG A 265 -18.80 0.26 -20.50
C ARG A 265 -17.60 -0.65 -20.21
N LYS A 266 -16.40 -0.30 -20.69
CA LYS A 266 -15.17 -1.05 -20.43
C LYS A 266 -14.86 -1.15 -18.93
N VAL A 267 -15.12 -0.10 -18.16
CA VAL A 267 -14.93 -0.08 -16.71
C VAL A 267 -16.00 -0.92 -16.00
N GLU A 268 -17.26 -0.76 -16.37
CA GLU A 268 -18.38 -1.54 -15.80
C GLU A 268 -18.21 -3.05 -16.07
N ASP A 269 -17.82 -3.42 -17.29
CA ASP A 269 -17.50 -4.81 -17.65
C ASP A 269 -16.30 -5.35 -16.82
N ALA A 270 -15.35 -4.49 -16.44
CA ALA A 270 -14.21 -4.88 -15.60
C ALA A 270 -14.61 -5.09 -14.14
N PHE A 271 -15.48 -4.24 -13.58
CA PHE A 271 -16.04 -4.44 -12.24
C PHE A 271 -16.87 -5.73 -12.14
N ASP A 272 -17.73 -5.99 -13.12
CA ASP A 272 -18.52 -7.23 -13.15
C ASP A 272 -17.61 -8.47 -13.26
N LYS A 273 -16.64 -8.44 -14.18
CA LYS A 273 -15.74 -9.57 -14.41
C LYS A 273 -14.81 -9.86 -13.23
N ASP A 274 -14.18 -8.83 -12.68
CA ASP A 274 -13.08 -9.00 -11.73
C ASP A 274 -13.57 -8.99 -10.27
N LEU A 275 -14.66 -8.27 -9.97
CA LEU A 275 -15.24 -8.17 -8.62
C LEU A 275 -16.62 -8.80 -8.48
N GLY A 276 -17.26 -9.25 -9.57
CA GLY A 276 -18.58 -9.88 -9.51
C GLY A 276 -19.73 -8.92 -9.19
N VAL A 277 -19.53 -7.61 -9.36
CA VAL A 277 -20.51 -6.59 -8.98
C VAL A 277 -20.93 -5.72 -10.15
N GLU A 278 -22.24 -5.49 -10.24
CA GLU A 278 -22.80 -4.45 -11.09
C GLU A 278 -22.36 -3.07 -10.58
N SER A 279 -22.01 -2.16 -11.49
CA SER A 279 -21.53 -0.82 -11.14
C SER A 279 -22.21 0.28 -11.96
N ASP A 280 -22.41 1.45 -11.34
CA ASP A 280 -22.78 2.69 -12.02
C ASP A 280 -21.59 3.66 -11.97
N VAL A 281 -20.94 3.82 -13.12
CA VAL A 281 -19.73 4.62 -13.25
C VAL A 281 -20.04 6.02 -13.79
N GLU A 282 -19.64 7.05 -13.06
CA GLU A 282 -19.63 8.44 -13.51
C GLU A 282 -18.20 8.85 -13.89
N LEU A 283 -17.96 9.05 -15.20
CA LEU A 283 -16.69 9.52 -15.71
C LEU A 283 -16.63 11.05 -15.72
N ILE A 284 -15.59 11.60 -15.11
CA ILE A 284 -15.37 13.05 -14.98
C ILE A 284 -13.97 13.45 -15.48
N PRO A 285 -13.78 14.68 -15.98
CA PRO A 285 -12.46 15.12 -16.44
C PRO A 285 -11.43 15.10 -15.31
N ILE A 286 -10.17 14.78 -15.63
CA ILE A 286 -9.06 14.83 -14.68
C ILE A 286 -8.96 16.20 -13.95
N GLY A 287 -8.70 16.16 -12.64
CA GLY A 287 -8.58 17.32 -11.77
C GLY A 287 -9.90 17.83 -11.19
N THR A 288 -11.03 17.17 -11.44
CA THR A 288 -12.35 17.54 -10.93
C THR A 288 -12.54 17.19 -9.46
N LEU A 289 -12.00 16.07 -8.97
CA LEU A 289 -12.16 15.60 -7.59
C LEU A 289 -11.32 16.38 -6.56
N GLY A 290 -10.44 17.29 -7.03
CA GLY A 290 -9.55 18.08 -6.18
C GLY A 290 -8.35 17.27 -5.67
N ARG A 291 -7.22 17.94 -5.44
CA ARG A 291 -6.00 17.31 -4.92
C ARG A 291 -5.92 17.46 -3.40
N GLU A 292 -6.07 16.36 -2.67
CA GLU A 292 -5.83 16.36 -1.23
C GLU A 292 -4.33 16.47 -0.88
N LYS A 293 -4.01 17.12 0.24
CA LYS A 293 -2.62 17.37 0.66
C LYS A 293 -1.96 16.18 1.39
N PHE A 294 -2.73 15.20 1.87
CA PHE A 294 -2.18 14.10 2.69
C PHE A 294 -2.66 12.71 2.26
N LYS A 295 -3.94 12.35 2.46
CA LYS A 295 -4.51 11.05 2.06
C LYS A 295 -5.79 11.29 1.27
N ALA A 296 -5.93 10.66 0.11
CA ALA A 296 -7.15 10.81 -0.70
C ALA A 296 -8.36 10.18 -0.01
N THR A 297 -9.45 10.93 0.15
CA THR A 297 -10.74 10.38 0.59
C THR A 297 -11.37 9.57 -0.54
N ARG A 298 -11.22 8.24 -0.49
CA ARG A 298 -11.72 7.31 -1.52
C ARG A 298 -13.17 6.88 -1.35
N VAL A 299 -13.73 6.95 -0.14
CA VAL A 299 -15.11 6.56 0.15
C VAL A 299 -15.87 7.78 0.67
N VAL A 300 -16.95 8.16 -0.02
CA VAL A 300 -17.77 9.32 0.31
C VAL A 300 -19.19 8.86 0.66
N LYS A 301 -19.60 9.14 1.89
CA LYS A 301 -20.97 8.91 2.34
C LYS A 301 -21.83 10.12 2.03
N THR A 302 -22.94 9.95 1.32
CA THR A 302 -23.88 11.05 0.98
C THR A 302 -25.20 10.98 1.75
N TYR A 303 -25.32 10.05 2.71
CA TYR A 303 -26.43 9.97 3.64
C TYR A 303 -26.05 10.55 5.00
N ASN A 304 -27.04 11.05 5.75
CA ASN A 304 -26.82 11.49 7.12
C ASN A 304 -26.70 10.27 8.04
N GLU A 305 -25.60 10.18 8.77
CA GLU A 305 -25.49 9.25 9.91
C GLU A 305 -26.49 9.72 10.98
N LYS A 306 -27.43 8.85 11.37
CA LYS A 306 -28.37 9.10 12.46
C LYS A 306 -27.71 8.85 13.81
#